data_AF-A0A976S3L6-F1
#
_entry.id   AF-A0A976S3L6-F1
#
_cell.length_a   1.000
_cell.length_b   1.000
_cell.length_c   1.000
_cell.angle_alpha   90.00
_cell.angle_beta   90.00
_cell.angle_gamma   90.00
#
_symmetry.space_group_name_H-M   'P 1'
#
loop_
_entity.id
_entity.type
_entity.pdbx_description
1 polymer ?
#
loop_
_entity_poly.entity_id
_entity_poly.type
_entity_poly.pdbx_seq_one_letter_code
_entity_poly.pdbx_strand_id
1 'polypeptide(L)'
;MPFLHQGFRQMIDWFERAQIDYREHFLTLYIAYNAWYREVTGLANDRAAIQMLKKRFVIWDDYIQHRTMERLGCVVEKIAEITQRNPLRISAVMQWSGEVAGRDDWRSLIEYWYYVRCTIVHGGYIDERHAYLAYESLGIFMEEIIGRVKMCIEGLRTSEADELTRLAQAGAQHTERFVRLQQKLYLKYKAMPSVREVDMQRV
;
A
#
# COMPACT_ATOMS: atom_id res chain seq x y z
N MET A 1 -1.11 -22.99 35.00
CA MET A 1 0.25 -22.68 34.50
C MET A 1 0.16 -22.01 33.12
N PRO A 2 -0.09 -20.69 33.01
CA PRO A 2 -0.27 -20.01 31.72
C PRO A 2 1.01 -19.38 31.13
N PHE A 3 2.08 -19.24 31.92
CA PHE A 3 3.25 -18.42 31.54
C PHE A 3 4.29 -19.13 30.64
N LEU A 4 4.22 -20.46 30.51
CA LEU A 4 5.17 -21.23 29.68
C LEU A 4 4.93 -21.04 28.17
N HIS A 5 3.77 -20.59 27.72
CA HIS A 5 3.46 -20.48 26.27
C HIS A 5 3.94 -19.19 25.60
N GLN A 6 4.15 -18.09 26.34
CA GLN A 6 4.47 -16.80 25.74
C GLN A 6 5.91 -16.72 25.24
N GLY A 7 6.86 -17.28 26.01
CA GLY A 7 8.28 -17.30 25.65
C GLY A 7 8.55 -18.16 24.40
N PHE A 8 7.89 -19.31 24.27
CA PHE A 8 8.04 -20.14 23.06
C PHE A 8 7.43 -19.50 21.82
N ARG A 9 6.29 -18.78 21.95
CA ARG A 9 5.75 -18.00 20.80
C ARG A 9 6.69 -16.89 20.39
N GLN A 10 7.26 -16.14 21.33
CA GLN A 10 8.26 -15.11 21.02
C GLN A 10 9.52 -15.69 20.39
N MET A 11 10.00 -16.85 20.86
CA MET A 11 11.15 -17.54 20.26
C MET A 11 10.86 -17.95 18.82
N ILE A 12 9.71 -18.58 18.55
CA ILE A 12 9.32 -19.01 17.20
C ILE A 12 9.16 -17.79 16.28
N ASP A 13 8.45 -16.75 16.75
CA ASP A 13 8.27 -15.50 15.99
C ASP A 13 9.63 -14.84 15.69
N TRP A 14 10.56 -14.80 16.64
CA TRP A 14 11.91 -14.29 16.39
C TRP A 14 12.73 -15.17 15.46
N PHE A 15 12.62 -16.50 15.56
CA PHE A 15 13.33 -17.43 14.68
C PHE A 15 12.82 -17.33 13.24
N GLU A 16 11.51 -17.31 13.03
CA GLU A 16 10.89 -17.13 11.71
C GLU A 16 11.27 -15.78 11.11
N ARG A 17 11.23 -14.70 11.91
CA ARG A 17 11.63 -13.34 11.49
C ARG A 17 13.11 -13.23 11.15
N ALA A 18 13.98 -13.93 11.87
CA ALA A 18 15.42 -13.93 11.60
C ALA A 18 15.78 -14.57 10.24
N GLN A 19 14.86 -15.33 9.64
CA GLN A 19 15.05 -15.92 8.31
C GLN A 19 14.56 -15.02 7.17
N ILE A 20 13.87 -13.92 7.45
CA ILE A 20 13.26 -13.06 6.44
C ILE A 20 14.23 -11.94 6.05
N ASP A 21 14.59 -11.86 4.77
CA ASP A 21 15.22 -10.67 4.20
C ASP A 21 14.16 -9.57 4.00
N TYR A 22 14.01 -8.72 5.02
CA TYR A 22 13.06 -7.61 4.98
C TYR A 22 13.36 -6.60 3.88
N ARG A 23 14.61 -6.49 3.42
CA ARG A 23 15.00 -5.52 2.39
C ARG A 23 14.41 -5.93 1.05
N GLU A 24 14.58 -7.19 0.65
CA GLU A 24 14.04 -7.70 -0.60
C GLU A 24 12.51 -7.67 -0.62
N HIS A 25 11.88 -8.10 0.47
CA HIS A 25 10.42 -8.07 0.60
C HIS A 25 9.86 -6.65 0.57
N PHE A 26 10.52 -5.72 1.27
CA PHE A 26 10.16 -4.30 1.21
C PHE A 26 10.30 -3.74 -0.21
N LEU A 27 11.36 -4.06 -0.95
CA LEU A 27 11.53 -3.58 -2.32
C LEU A 27 10.44 -4.11 -3.25
N THR A 28 10.10 -5.38 -3.15
CA THR A 28 9.00 -5.99 -3.93
C THR A 28 7.69 -5.29 -3.64
N LEU A 29 7.41 -5.03 -2.36
CA LEU A 29 6.23 -4.31 -1.93
C LEU A 29 6.23 -2.84 -2.40
N TYR A 30 7.38 -2.18 -2.36
CA TYR A 30 7.54 -0.81 -2.86
C TYR A 30 7.31 -0.73 -4.37
N ILE A 31 7.70 -1.75 -5.14
CA ILE A 31 7.39 -1.81 -6.58
C ILE A 31 5.87 -1.85 -6.80
N ALA A 32 5.13 -2.62 -6.02
CA ALA A 32 3.67 -2.64 -6.08
C ALA A 32 3.06 -1.29 -5.68
N TYR A 33 3.57 -0.66 -4.61
CA TYR A 33 3.19 0.69 -4.21
C TYR A 33 3.47 1.72 -5.33
N ASN A 34 4.61 1.60 -6.01
CA ASN A 34 5.00 2.47 -7.13
C ASN A 34 4.06 2.32 -8.34
N ALA A 35 3.73 1.08 -8.71
CA ALA A 35 2.75 0.83 -9.75
C ALA A 35 1.39 1.47 -9.40
N TRP A 36 0.92 1.28 -8.16
CA TRP A 36 -0.33 1.87 -7.68
C TRP A 36 -0.29 3.40 -7.73
N TYR A 37 0.70 4.06 -7.11
CA TYR A 37 0.67 5.53 -7.06
C TYR A 37 0.89 6.17 -8.43
N ARG A 38 1.61 5.53 -9.35
CA ARG A 38 1.76 6.04 -10.72
C ARG A 38 0.44 6.03 -11.45
N GLU A 39 -0.35 4.98 -11.31
CA GLU A 39 -1.68 4.92 -11.91
C GLU A 39 -2.60 5.99 -11.31
N VAL A 40 -2.56 6.14 -9.99
CA VAL A 40 -3.42 7.08 -9.24
C VAL A 40 -3.06 8.54 -9.55
N THR A 41 -1.77 8.87 -9.64
CA THR A 41 -1.29 10.25 -9.83
C THR A 41 -1.10 10.62 -11.31
N GLY A 42 -0.90 9.65 -12.20
CA GLY A 42 -0.51 9.88 -13.59
C GLY A 42 0.92 10.42 -13.76
N LEU A 43 1.74 10.43 -12.70
CA LEU A 43 3.07 11.02 -12.69
C LEU A 43 4.15 9.93 -12.72
N ALA A 44 5.12 10.05 -13.63
CA ALA A 44 6.24 9.13 -13.73
C ALA A 44 7.38 9.45 -12.74
N ASN A 45 7.45 10.68 -12.25
CA ASN A 45 8.47 11.13 -11.31
C ASN A 45 8.02 10.84 -9.87
N ASP A 46 8.81 10.03 -9.14
CA ASP A 46 8.47 9.59 -7.78
C ASP A 46 8.25 10.78 -6.81
N ARG A 47 9.09 11.83 -6.89
CA ARG A 47 8.94 13.00 -6.00
C ARG A 47 7.66 13.76 -6.28
N ALA A 48 7.35 14.01 -7.54
CA ALA A 48 6.11 14.67 -7.94
C ALA A 48 4.88 13.84 -7.53
N ALA A 49 4.95 12.52 -7.71
CA ALA A 49 3.90 11.59 -7.28
C ALA A 49 3.70 11.64 -5.74
N ILE A 50 4.77 11.57 -4.95
CA ILE A 50 4.69 11.68 -3.48
C ILE A 50 4.06 13.01 -3.04
N GLN A 51 4.45 14.13 -3.67
CA GLN A 51 3.84 15.43 -3.35
C GLN A 51 2.36 15.49 -3.72
N MET A 52 1.95 14.79 -4.78
CA MET A 52 0.55 14.67 -5.15
C MET A 52 -0.24 13.76 -4.19
N LEU A 53 0.34 12.62 -3.76
CA LEU A 53 -0.26 11.72 -2.77
C LEU A 53 -0.52 12.43 -1.44
N LYS A 54 0.40 13.30 -1.00
CA LYS A 54 0.25 14.11 0.22
C LYS A 54 -0.93 15.08 0.22
N LYS A 55 -1.54 15.30 -0.95
CA LYS A 55 -2.74 16.12 -1.16
C LYS A 55 -4.02 15.29 -1.28
N ARG A 56 -3.95 13.97 -1.19
CA ARG A 56 -5.10 13.05 -1.25
C ARG A 56 -5.38 12.51 0.15
N PHE A 57 -6.66 12.46 0.53
CA PHE A 57 -7.02 12.43 1.96
C PHE A 57 -7.83 11.21 2.41
N VAL A 58 -8.63 10.51 1.58
CA VAL A 58 -9.70 9.66 2.14
C VAL A 58 -9.19 8.45 2.91
N ILE A 59 -8.23 7.68 2.38
CA ILE A 59 -7.67 6.53 3.13
C ILE A 59 -6.96 6.97 4.42
N TRP A 60 -6.32 8.14 4.40
CA TRP A 60 -5.61 8.69 5.54
C TRP A 60 -6.57 9.30 6.57
N ASP A 61 -7.69 9.87 6.13
CA ASP A 61 -8.77 10.34 7.00
C ASP A 61 -9.42 9.15 7.72
N ASP A 62 -9.66 8.03 7.01
CA ASP A 62 -10.16 6.79 7.62
C ASP A 62 -9.17 6.24 8.66
N TYR A 63 -7.87 6.30 8.36
CA TYR A 63 -6.82 5.88 9.28
C TYR A 63 -6.76 6.74 10.56
N ILE A 64 -6.74 8.07 10.40
CA ILE A 64 -6.73 9.03 11.51
C ILE A 64 -8.00 8.88 12.36
N GLN A 65 -9.14 8.57 11.73
CA GLN A 65 -10.41 8.35 12.43
C GLN A 65 -10.57 6.90 12.93
N HIS A 66 -9.50 6.10 12.89
CA HIS A 66 -9.43 4.72 13.37
C HIS A 66 -10.47 3.77 12.75
N ARG A 67 -10.91 4.05 11.51
CA ARG A 67 -11.81 3.17 10.74
C ARG A 67 -11.09 2.07 9.99
N THR A 68 -9.82 2.29 9.65
CA THR A 68 -8.99 1.33 8.90
C THR A 68 -7.56 1.31 9.41
N MET A 69 -6.80 0.30 8.99
CA MET A 69 -5.36 0.16 9.25
C MET A 69 -5.00 0.34 10.74
N GLU A 70 -5.83 -0.17 11.66
CA GLU A 70 -5.62 0.02 13.11
C GLU A 70 -4.20 -0.41 13.55
N ARG A 71 -3.72 -1.53 12.99
CA ARG A 71 -2.38 -2.07 13.21
C ARG A 71 -1.26 -1.12 12.77
N LEU A 72 -1.49 -0.28 11.75
CA LEU A 72 -0.50 0.66 11.25
C LEU A 72 -0.10 1.66 12.33
N GLY A 73 -1.06 2.10 13.17
CA GLY A 73 -0.81 3.05 14.24
C GLY A 73 0.32 2.63 15.17
N CYS A 74 0.29 1.39 15.64
CA CYS A 74 1.31 0.82 16.51
C CYS A 74 2.70 0.74 15.84
N VAL A 75 2.75 0.56 14.52
CA VAL A 75 4.01 0.51 13.75
C VAL A 75 4.55 1.92 13.55
N VAL A 76 3.68 2.88 13.22
CA VAL A 76 4.06 4.30 13.04
C VAL A 76 4.57 4.90 14.35
N GLU A 77 4.00 4.56 15.50
CA GLU A 77 4.51 4.97 16.81
C GLU A 77 5.95 4.47 17.04
N LYS A 78 6.25 3.22 16.68
CA LYS A 78 7.63 2.69 16.75
C LYS A 78 8.57 3.42 15.80
N ILE A 79 8.11 3.73 14.58
CA ILE A 79 8.89 4.52 13.62
C ILE A 79 9.17 5.92 14.17
N ALA A 80 8.16 6.57 14.76
CA ALA A 80 8.30 7.87 15.40
C ALA A 80 9.32 7.82 16.53
N GLU A 81 9.23 6.82 17.43
CA GLU A 81 10.17 6.64 18.54
C GLU A 81 11.62 6.53 18.05
N ILE A 82 11.89 5.70 17.04
CA ILE A 82 13.27 5.50 16.57
C ILE A 82 13.80 6.70 15.78
N THR A 83 12.95 7.33 14.97
CA THR A 83 13.38 8.46 14.12
C THR A 83 13.54 9.74 14.92
N GLN A 84 12.77 9.96 15.98
CA GLN A 84 12.96 11.11 16.88
C GLN A 84 14.21 10.96 17.75
N ARG A 85 14.56 9.72 18.13
CA ARG A 85 15.82 9.47 18.87
C ARG A 85 17.04 9.60 17.97
N ASN A 86 16.94 9.12 16.74
CA ASN A 86 18.02 9.17 15.75
C ASN A 86 17.44 9.55 14.39
N PRO A 87 17.36 10.87 14.09
CA PRO A 87 16.83 11.34 12.82
C PRO A 87 17.60 10.76 11.63
N LEU A 88 16.86 10.34 10.61
CA LEU A 88 17.45 9.75 9.41
C LEU A 88 18.25 10.80 8.64
N ARG A 89 19.44 10.42 8.18
CA ARG A 89 20.32 11.30 7.41
C ARG A 89 19.78 11.46 6.00
N ILE A 90 18.97 12.49 5.83
CA ILE A 90 18.36 12.89 4.56
C ILE A 90 19.36 13.60 3.64
N SER A 91 19.17 13.47 2.33
CA SER A 91 19.83 14.36 1.38
C SER A 91 19.11 15.71 1.36
N ALA A 92 19.81 16.79 0.98
CA ALA A 92 19.22 18.12 0.85
C ALA A 92 18.02 18.18 -0.13
N VAL A 93 17.83 17.14 -0.94
CA VAL A 93 16.74 17.03 -1.92
C VAL A 93 15.43 16.53 -1.28
N MET A 94 15.51 15.78 -0.18
CA MET A 94 14.33 15.36 0.58
C MET A 94 13.93 16.47 1.54
N GLN A 95 12.92 17.26 1.18
CA GLN A 95 12.32 18.30 2.03
C GLN A 95 11.51 17.69 3.19
N TRP A 96 12.14 16.85 4.00
CA TRP A 96 11.56 16.12 5.13
C TRP A 96 12.63 16.01 6.20
N SER A 97 12.34 16.23 7.49
CA SER A 97 13.34 16.31 8.56
C SER A 97 14.07 14.99 8.87
N GLY A 98 13.67 13.87 8.26
CA GLY A 98 14.16 12.54 8.63
C GLY A 98 13.43 11.93 9.83
N GLU A 99 12.34 12.57 10.29
CA GLU A 99 11.58 12.20 11.47
C GLU A 99 10.10 11.97 11.16
N VAL A 100 9.49 10.99 11.83
CA VAL A 100 8.03 10.83 11.87
C VAL A 100 7.54 11.37 13.22
N ALA A 101 6.63 12.34 13.20
CA ALA A 101 6.24 13.07 14.41
C ALA A 101 5.36 12.24 15.37
N GLY A 102 4.62 11.26 14.86
CA GLY A 102 3.74 10.42 15.67
C GLY A 102 2.82 9.56 14.83
N ARG A 103 1.88 8.88 15.51
CA ARG A 103 0.94 7.92 14.93
C ARG A 103 0.22 8.44 13.68
N ASP A 104 -0.21 9.69 13.71
CA ASP A 104 -1.05 10.28 12.65
C ASP A 104 -0.23 11.01 11.57
N ASP A 105 1.10 11.03 11.68
CA ASP A 105 1.99 11.69 10.71
C ASP A 105 2.26 10.81 9.49
N TRP A 106 1.19 10.48 8.78
CA TRP A 106 1.24 9.68 7.56
C TRP A 106 2.04 10.37 6.44
N ARG A 107 2.15 11.70 6.45
CA ARG A 107 2.92 12.42 5.44
C ARG A 107 4.41 12.17 5.58
N SER A 108 4.92 12.13 6.80
CA SER A 108 6.29 11.72 7.07
C SER A 108 6.48 10.22 6.91
N LEU A 109 5.45 9.39 7.16
CA LEU A 109 5.51 7.95 6.87
C LEU A 109 5.77 7.65 5.39
N ILE A 110 5.13 8.38 4.46
CA ILE A 110 5.39 8.23 3.02
C ILE A 110 6.85 8.59 2.67
N GLU A 111 7.38 9.66 3.29
CA GLU A 111 8.79 10.06 3.10
C GLU A 111 9.75 9.04 3.68
N TYR A 112 9.39 8.46 4.83
CA TYR A 112 10.12 7.38 5.47
C TYR A 112 10.24 6.16 4.53
N TRP A 113 9.15 5.70 3.92
CA TRP A 113 9.19 4.62 2.94
C TRP A 113 10.09 4.95 1.75
N TYR A 114 9.94 6.16 1.20
CA TYR A 114 10.77 6.61 0.08
C TYR A 114 12.26 6.64 0.44
N TYR A 115 12.60 7.13 1.65
CA TYR A 115 13.97 7.13 2.17
C TYR A 115 14.55 5.73 2.29
N VAL A 116 13.84 4.81 2.95
CA VAL A 116 14.29 3.42 3.12
C VAL A 116 14.57 2.79 1.75
N ARG A 117 13.67 2.99 0.78
CA ARG A 117 13.84 2.48 -0.58
C ARG A 117 15.07 3.07 -1.26
N CYS A 118 15.25 4.39 -1.22
CA CYS A 118 16.42 5.05 -1.82
C CYS A 118 17.71 4.52 -1.20
N THR A 119 17.77 4.38 0.12
CA THR A 119 18.96 3.87 0.81
C THR A 119 19.29 2.45 0.38
N ILE A 120 18.31 1.54 0.33
CA ILE A 120 18.55 0.15 -0.11
C ILE A 120 18.98 0.10 -1.59
N VAL A 121 18.26 0.77 -2.49
CA VAL A 121 18.53 0.73 -3.94
C VAL A 121 19.90 1.31 -4.30
N HIS A 122 20.34 2.35 -3.58
CA HIS A 122 21.65 2.98 -3.81
C HIS A 122 22.79 2.30 -3.04
N GLY A 123 22.54 1.14 -2.40
CA GLY A 123 23.56 0.42 -1.64
C GLY A 123 23.99 1.12 -0.35
N GLY A 124 23.19 2.06 0.14
CA GLY A 124 23.40 2.73 1.41
C GLY A 124 23.15 1.78 2.58
N TYR A 125 23.81 2.06 3.71
CA TYR A 125 23.55 1.33 4.95
C TYR A 125 22.22 1.77 5.55
N ILE A 126 21.36 0.80 5.87
CA ILE A 126 20.14 0.98 6.66
C ILE A 126 20.09 -0.05 7.78
N ASP A 127 19.71 0.40 8.97
CA ASP A 127 19.51 -0.51 10.11
C ASP A 127 18.37 -1.49 9.81
N GLU A 128 18.53 -2.75 10.21
CA GLU A 128 17.51 -3.80 9.98
C GLU A 128 16.15 -3.45 10.57
N ARG A 129 16.11 -2.71 11.69
CA ARG A 129 14.85 -2.25 12.28
C ARG A 129 14.13 -1.29 11.35
N HIS A 130 14.85 -0.43 10.64
CA HIS A 130 14.25 0.47 9.67
C HIS A 130 13.68 -0.28 8.47
N ALA A 131 14.42 -1.26 7.94
CA ALA A 131 13.95 -2.13 6.86
C ALA A 131 12.69 -2.90 7.27
N TYR A 132 12.71 -3.53 8.45
CA TYR A 132 11.56 -4.24 9.02
C TYR A 132 10.34 -3.33 9.18
N LEU A 133 10.50 -2.17 9.82
CA LEU A 133 9.37 -1.27 10.06
C LEU A 133 8.81 -0.68 8.76
N ALA A 134 9.65 -0.43 7.75
CA ALA A 134 9.21 0.00 6.44
C ALA A 134 8.43 -1.10 5.71
N TYR A 135 8.91 -2.34 5.75
CA TYR A 135 8.20 -3.51 5.26
C TYR A 135 6.83 -3.65 5.94
N GLU A 136 6.79 -3.66 7.27
CA GLU A 136 5.57 -3.89 8.04
C GLU A 136 4.54 -2.76 7.81
N SER A 137 4.96 -1.50 7.91
CA SER A 137 4.06 -0.36 7.73
C SER A 137 3.53 -0.23 6.30
N LEU A 138 4.39 -0.40 5.29
CA LEU A 138 3.95 -0.40 3.90
C LEU A 138 3.07 -1.62 3.62
N GLY A 139 3.33 -2.77 4.27
CA GLY A 139 2.56 -4.00 4.10
C GLY A 139 1.11 -3.81 4.50
N ILE A 140 0.90 -3.27 5.69
CA ILE A 140 -0.44 -2.94 6.20
C ILE A 140 -1.16 -1.96 5.27
N PHE A 141 -0.46 -0.94 4.78
CA PHE A 141 -1.03 0.02 3.84
C PHE A 141 -1.45 -0.63 2.52
N MET A 142 -0.58 -1.46 1.95
CA MET A 142 -0.87 -2.14 0.67
C MET A 142 -1.95 -3.20 0.81
N GLU A 143 -2.07 -3.89 1.95
CA GLU A 143 -3.18 -4.79 2.25
C GLU A 143 -4.52 -4.06 2.16
N GLU A 144 -4.62 -2.86 2.76
CA GLU A 144 -5.83 -2.03 2.69
C GLU A 144 -6.14 -1.59 1.25
N ILE A 145 -5.13 -1.09 0.52
CA ILE A 145 -5.30 -0.69 -0.89
C ILE A 145 -5.78 -1.87 -1.74
N ILE A 146 -5.15 -3.03 -1.62
CA ILE A 146 -5.55 -4.23 -2.35
C ILE A 146 -6.95 -4.67 -1.95
N GLY A 147 -7.30 -4.58 -0.67
CA GLY A 147 -8.64 -4.86 -0.16
C GLY A 147 -9.70 -3.99 -0.84
N ARG A 148 -9.50 -2.66 -0.87
CA ARG A 148 -10.42 -1.73 -1.54
C ARG A 148 -10.50 -1.98 -3.04
N VAL A 149 -9.36 -2.22 -3.72
CA VAL A 149 -9.35 -2.56 -5.15
C VAL A 149 -10.13 -3.85 -5.42
N LYS A 150 -9.94 -4.89 -4.59
CA LYS A 150 -10.71 -6.14 -4.70
C LYS A 150 -12.21 -5.90 -4.50
N MET A 151 -12.61 -5.10 -3.52
CA MET A 151 -14.03 -4.75 -3.32
C MET A 151 -14.61 -4.03 -4.54
N CYS A 152 -13.87 -3.11 -5.17
CA CYS A 152 -14.29 -2.48 -6.42
C CYS A 152 -14.45 -3.51 -7.54
N ILE A 153 -13.53 -4.47 -7.65
CA ILE A 153 -13.55 -5.55 -8.66
C ILE A 153 -14.63 -6.61 -8.38
N GLU A 154 -14.92 -6.91 -7.12
CA GLU A 154 -15.99 -7.82 -6.73
C GLU A 154 -17.35 -7.15 -6.89
N GLY A 155 -17.46 -5.85 -6.64
CA GLY A 155 -18.60 -5.04 -7.09
C GLY A 155 -18.75 -5.02 -8.62
N LEU A 156 -17.67 -5.24 -9.38
CA LEU A 156 -17.70 -5.45 -10.83
C LEU A 156 -18.13 -6.86 -11.25
N ARG A 157 -17.92 -7.89 -10.40
CA ARG A 157 -18.46 -9.25 -10.60
C ARG A 157 -19.98 -9.20 -10.50
N THR A 158 -20.55 -8.82 -11.63
CA THR A 158 -21.96 -8.83 -11.90
C THR A 158 -22.29 -10.04 -12.74
N SER A 159 -23.54 -10.49 -12.69
CA SER A 159 -24.04 -11.56 -13.56
C SER A 159 -23.71 -11.32 -15.04
N GLU A 160 -23.51 -10.06 -15.44
CA GLU A 160 -23.09 -9.61 -16.77
C GLU A 160 -21.63 -9.98 -17.09
N ALA A 161 -20.70 -9.90 -16.14
CA ALA A 161 -19.31 -10.33 -16.34
C ALA A 161 -19.23 -11.86 -16.48
N ASP A 162 -19.97 -12.60 -15.65
CA ASP A 162 -20.05 -14.07 -15.74
C ASP A 162 -20.74 -14.54 -17.03
N GLU A 163 -21.73 -13.78 -17.50
CA GLU A 163 -22.36 -14.00 -18.79
C GLU A 163 -21.40 -13.74 -19.96
N LEU A 164 -20.60 -12.66 -19.90
CA LEU A 164 -19.58 -12.38 -20.91
C LEU A 164 -18.56 -13.52 -21.00
N THR A 165 -18.09 -14.03 -19.86
CA THR A 165 -17.15 -15.16 -19.80
C THR A 165 -17.76 -16.43 -20.38
N ARG A 166 -19.04 -16.73 -20.07
CA ARG A 166 -19.75 -17.88 -20.65
C ARG A 166 -19.93 -17.75 -22.16
N LEU A 167 -20.29 -16.56 -22.67
CA LEU A 167 -20.41 -16.31 -24.10
C LEU A 167 -19.05 -16.43 -24.83
N ALA A 168 -17.97 -15.96 -24.20
CA ALA A 168 -16.61 -16.13 -24.74
C ALA A 168 -16.21 -17.60 -24.83
N GLN A 169 -16.47 -18.39 -23.78
CA GLN A 169 -16.19 -19.82 -23.72
C GLN A 169 -17.01 -20.62 -24.74
N ALA A 170 -18.24 -20.17 -25.03
CA ALA A 170 -19.09 -20.76 -26.05
C ALA A 170 -18.73 -20.33 -27.49
N GLY A 171 -17.67 -19.53 -27.69
CA GLY A 171 -17.27 -19.03 -29.01
C GLY A 171 -18.20 -17.95 -29.58
N ALA A 172 -19.10 -17.37 -28.77
CA ALA A 172 -20.12 -16.41 -29.19
C ALA A 172 -19.61 -14.96 -29.28
N GLN A 173 -18.30 -14.76 -29.48
CA GLN A 173 -17.63 -13.46 -29.43
C GLN A 173 -18.10 -12.49 -30.53
N HIS A 174 -18.62 -13.03 -31.64
CA HIS A 174 -19.15 -12.24 -32.75
C HIS A 174 -20.63 -11.88 -32.58
N THR A 175 -21.29 -12.37 -31.54
CA THR A 175 -22.72 -12.10 -31.35
C THR A 175 -22.94 -10.65 -30.92
N GLU A 176 -24.03 -10.05 -31.40
CA GLU A 176 -24.41 -8.69 -31.01
C GLU A 176 -24.62 -8.58 -29.49
N ARG A 177 -25.09 -9.65 -28.85
CA ARG A 177 -25.21 -9.78 -27.40
C ARG A 177 -23.85 -9.66 -26.72
N PHE A 178 -22.82 -10.38 -27.19
CA PHE A 178 -21.47 -10.29 -26.65
C PHE A 178 -20.90 -8.88 -26.79
N VAL A 179 -21.00 -8.27 -27.98
CA VAL A 179 -20.48 -6.93 -28.25
C VAL A 179 -21.16 -5.89 -27.36
N ARG A 180 -22.50 -5.92 -27.23
CA ARG A 180 -23.23 -5.01 -26.33
C ARG A 180 -22.83 -5.20 -24.87
N LEU A 181 -22.70 -6.44 -24.39
CA LEU A 181 -22.32 -6.73 -23.01
C LEU A 181 -20.89 -6.29 -22.71
N GLN A 182 -19.96 -6.52 -23.65
CA GLN A 182 -18.58 -6.06 -23.57
C GLN A 182 -18.51 -4.53 -23.50
N GLN A 183 -19.25 -3.84 -24.37
CA GLN A 183 -19.28 -2.38 -24.43
C GLN A 183 -19.94 -1.78 -23.19
N LYS A 184 -20.98 -2.43 -22.65
CA LYS A 184 -21.62 -2.05 -21.38
C LYS A 184 -20.66 -2.20 -20.20
N LEU A 185 -19.95 -3.31 -20.09
CA LEU A 185 -18.94 -3.53 -19.05
C LEU A 185 -17.76 -2.56 -19.19
N TYR A 186 -17.32 -2.28 -20.41
CA TYR A 186 -16.29 -1.27 -20.68
C TYR A 186 -16.72 0.14 -20.25
N LEU A 187 -17.95 0.55 -20.59
CA LEU A 187 -18.49 1.84 -20.16
C LEU A 187 -18.69 1.90 -18.64
N LYS A 188 -19.15 0.81 -18.01
CA LYS A 188 -19.28 0.70 -16.56
C LYS A 188 -17.93 0.80 -15.86
N TYR A 189 -16.91 0.14 -16.40
CA TYR A 189 -15.52 0.25 -15.94
C TYR A 189 -14.96 1.67 -16.11
N LYS A 190 -15.26 2.34 -17.22
CA LYS A 190 -14.81 3.71 -17.51
C LYS A 190 -15.55 4.80 -16.71
N ALA A 191 -16.83 4.57 -16.40
CA ALA A 191 -17.68 5.47 -15.63
C ALA A 191 -17.60 5.22 -14.13
N MET A 192 -17.01 4.08 -13.73
CA MET A 192 -16.68 3.85 -12.33
C MET A 192 -15.67 4.90 -11.86
N PRO A 193 -15.71 5.23 -10.56
CA PRO A 193 -14.59 5.83 -9.88
C PRO A 193 -13.38 5.02 -10.30
N SER A 194 -12.47 5.63 -11.05
CA SER A 194 -11.33 4.87 -11.56
C SER A 194 -10.62 4.20 -10.38
N VAL A 195 -9.74 3.21 -10.62
CA VAL A 195 -8.83 2.74 -9.56
C VAL A 195 -8.08 3.92 -8.89
N ARG A 196 -8.00 5.08 -9.59
CA ARG A 196 -7.48 6.37 -9.11
C ARG A 196 -8.37 7.11 -8.10
N GLU A 197 -9.58 6.63 -7.83
CA GLU A 197 -10.56 7.17 -6.89
C GLU A 197 -10.84 6.21 -5.72
N VAL A 198 -10.16 5.06 -5.66
CA VAL A 198 -10.22 4.09 -4.54
C VAL A 198 -9.85 4.74 -3.20
N ASP A 199 -9.03 5.79 -3.29
CA ASP A 199 -8.55 6.70 -2.26
C ASP A 199 -9.35 8.01 -2.17
N MET A 200 -10.47 8.13 -2.89
CA MET A 200 -11.38 9.29 -2.94
C MET A 200 -12.84 8.96 -2.59
N GLN A 201 -13.22 7.68 -2.55
CA GLN A 201 -14.56 7.26 -2.14
C GLN A 201 -14.59 6.92 -0.65
N ARG A 202 -15.52 7.54 0.09
CA ARG A 202 -15.91 7.04 1.41
C ARG A 202 -16.59 5.69 1.21
N VAL A 203 -16.05 4.63 1.81
CA VAL A 203 -16.73 3.33 1.93
C VAL A 203 -17.95 3.50 2.82
#